data_AF-A0A167CJE1-F1
#
_entry.id   AF-A0A167CJE1-F1
#
_cell.length_a   1.000
_cell.length_b   1.000
_cell.length_c   1.000
_cell.angle_alpha   90.00
_cell.angle_beta   90.00
_cell.angle_gamma   90.00
#
_symmetry.space_group_name_H-M   'P 1'
#
loop_
_entity.id
_entity.type
_entity.pdbx_description
1 polymer ?
#
loop_
_entity_poly.entity_id
_entity_poly.type
_entity_poly.pdbx_seq_one_letter_code
_entity_poly.pdbx_strand_id
1 'polypeptide(L)'
;MFIVTLSYLVGLSEVDKYLPLHVEYLDKCYDDGIFLMSGRTEPRTGGVILATSTSKEQLESVLSEDPFFKTGIAEYQVTEFVPSKTAKELDYLL
;
A
#
# COMPACT_ATOMS: atom_id res chain seq x y z
N MET A 1 1.57 -12.85 3.64
CA MET A 1 1.37 -11.62 2.84
C MET A 1 0.65 -10.59 3.69
N PHE A 2 0.44 -9.39 3.18
CA PHE A 2 -0.25 -8.33 3.91
C PHE A 2 -1.21 -7.57 3.01
N ILE A 3 -2.36 -7.20 3.56
CA ILE A 3 -3.27 -6.23 2.99
C ILE A 3 -3.10 -4.95 3.78
N VAL A 4 -2.71 -3.89 3.09
CA VAL A 4 -2.59 -2.55 3.65
C VAL A 4 -3.75 -1.73 3.12
N THR A 5 -4.57 -1.19 4.02
CA THR A 5 -5.61 -0.23 3.66
C THR A 5 -5.19 1.15 4.16
N LEU A 6 -5.26 2.14 3.29
CA LEU A 6 -4.99 3.53 3.65
C LEU A 6 -6.24 4.40 3.50
N SER A 7 -6.45 5.31 4.43
CA SER A 7 -7.58 6.24 4.47
C SER A 7 -7.08 7.68 4.45
N TYR A 8 -7.60 8.52 3.55
CA TYR A 8 -7.22 9.92 3.49
C TYR A 8 -7.80 10.71 4.67
N LEU A 9 -6.94 11.47 5.33
CA LEU A 9 -7.29 12.33 6.47
C LEU A 9 -7.56 13.78 6.03
N VAL A 10 -7.25 14.11 4.78
CA VAL A 10 -7.34 15.45 4.19
C VAL A 10 -8.17 15.43 2.91
N GLY A 11 -8.54 16.62 2.43
CA GLY A 11 -9.25 16.76 1.16
C GLY A 11 -8.39 16.37 -0.05
N LEU A 12 -9.05 15.95 -1.13
CA LEU A 12 -8.38 15.47 -2.35
C LEU A 12 -7.40 16.46 -2.97
N SER A 13 -7.66 17.77 -2.86
CA SER A 13 -6.74 18.78 -3.35
C SER A 13 -5.37 18.72 -2.67
N GLU A 14 -5.32 18.29 -1.40
CA GLU A 14 -4.05 18.12 -0.68
C GLU A 14 -3.41 16.79 -1.03
N VAL A 15 -4.20 15.72 -1.15
CA VAL A 15 -3.73 14.40 -1.65
C VAL A 15 -3.04 14.56 -3.01
N ASP A 16 -3.66 15.29 -3.94
CA ASP A 16 -3.17 15.45 -5.30
C ASP A 16 -1.82 16.19 -5.38
N LYS A 17 -1.48 17.03 -4.40
CA LYS A 17 -0.16 17.71 -4.33
C LYS A 17 0.98 16.74 -4.07
N TYR A 18 0.73 15.70 -3.28
CA TYR A 18 1.75 14.71 -2.87
C TYR A 18 1.67 13.43 -3.70
N LEU A 19 0.64 13.29 -4.53
CA LEU A 19 0.44 12.11 -5.38
C LEU A 19 1.67 11.77 -6.24
N PRO A 20 2.39 12.72 -6.88
CA PRO A 20 3.59 12.38 -7.64
C PRO A 20 4.68 11.70 -6.81
N LEU A 21 4.94 12.22 -5.59
CA LEU A 21 5.92 11.64 -4.68
C LEU A 21 5.47 10.27 -4.15
N HIS A 22 4.17 10.12 -3.89
CA HIS A 22 3.60 8.83 -3.51
C HIS A 22 3.76 7.80 -4.63
N VAL A 23 3.57 8.19 -5.89
CA VAL A 23 3.79 7.29 -7.05
C VAL A 23 5.26 6.87 -7.14
N GLU A 24 6.22 7.79 -7.01
CA GLU A 24 7.65 7.44 -6.99
C GLU A 24 8.01 6.45 -5.87
N TYR A 25 7.37 6.61 -4.70
CA TYR A 25 7.50 5.66 -3.59
C TYR A 25 6.92 4.28 -3.95
N LEU A 26 5.72 4.23 -4.54
CA LEU A 26 5.10 2.98 -4.96
C LEU A 26 5.98 2.24 -5.99
N ASP A 27 6.49 2.96 -6.99
CA ASP A 27 7.36 2.40 -8.04
C ASP A 27 8.60 1.73 -7.43
N LYS A 28 9.25 2.40 -6.48
CA LYS A 28 10.36 1.80 -5.74
C LYS A 28 9.96 0.52 -5.00
N CYS A 29 8.82 0.51 -4.32
CA CYS A 29 8.35 -0.68 -3.61
C CYS A 29 7.98 -1.84 -4.55
N TYR A 30 7.58 -1.56 -5.80
CA TYR A 30 7.41 -2.56 -6.84
C TYR A 30 8.75 -3.09 -7.35
N ASP A 31 9.73 -2.20 -7.61
CA ASP A 31 11.07 -2.59 -8.04
C ASP A 31 11.78 -3.46 -6.99
N ASP A 32 11.57 -3.17 -5.71
CA ASP A 32 12.09 -3.95 -4.57
C ASP A 32 11.30 -5.27 -4.34
N GLY A 33 10.22 -5.51 -5.11
CA GLY A 33 9.38 -6.70 -5.02
C GLY A 33 8.53 -6.78 -3.75
N ILE A 34 8.38 -5.67 -3.02
CA ILE A 34 7.61 -5.59 -1.77
C ILE A 34 6.12 -5.45 -2.07
N PHE A 35 5.74 -4.63 -3.05
CA PHE A 35 4.35 -4.46 -3.46
C PHE A 35 4.01 -5.35 -4.65
N LEU A 36 2.83 -5.95 -4.59
CA LEU A 36 2.32 -6.89 -5.59
C LEU A 36 1.17 -6.28 -6.41
N MET A 37 0.35 -5.46 -5.76
CA MET A 37 -0.80 -4.79 -6.37
C MET A 37 -1.21 -3.60 -5.51
N SER A 38 -1.65 -2.51 -6.11
CA SER A 38 -2.19 -1.35 -5.40
C SER A 38 -3.23 -0.60 -6.23
N GLY A 39 -4.08 0.15 -5.56
CA GLY A 39 -5.07 1.00 -6.22
C GLY A 39 -5.84 1.87 -5.24
N ARG A 40 -6.47 2.92 -5.74
CA ARG A 40 -7.39 3.75 -4.95
C ARG A 40 -8.69 3.01 -4.68
N THR A 41 -9.35 3.30 -3.57
CA THR A 41 -10.72 2.86 -3.33
C THR A 41 -11.71 3.68 -4.16
N GLU A 42 -12.90 3.13 -4.41
CA GLU A 42 -14.04 3.88 -4.94
C GLU A 42 -15.20 3.82 -3.92
N PRO A 43 -15.61 4.96 -3.33
CA PRO A 43 -15.18 6.33 -3.63
C PRO A 43 -13.69 6.59 -3.28
N ARG A 44 -13.07 7.58 -3.94
CA ARG A 44 -11.67 7.99 -3.77
C ARG A 44 -11.42 8.59 -2.38
N THR A 45 -11.41 7.74 -1.37
CA THR A 45 -11.21 8.09 0.05
C THR A 45 -9.93 7.46 0.62
N GLY A 46 -9.17 6.76 -0.21
CA GLY A 46 -8.01 6.00 0.23
C GLY A 46 -7.50 5.05 -0.85
N GLY A 47 -6.90 3.97 -0.41
CA GLY A 47 -6.31 2.95 -1.27
C GLY A 47 -6.10 1.61 -0.58
N VAL A 48 -5.77 0.61 -1.38
CA VAL A 48 -5.42 -0.74 -0.94
C VAL A 48 -4.12 -1.14 -1.59
N ILE A 49 -3.24 -1.79 -0.83
CA ILE A 49 -2.00 -2.37 -1.31
C ILE A 49 -1.95 -3.84 -0.84
N LEU A 50 -1.67 -4.74 -1.76
CA LEU A 50 -1.26 -6.11 -1.47
C LEU A 50 0.27 -6.15 -1.47
N ALA A 51 0.86 -6.57 -0.36
CA ALA A 51 2.30 -6.58 -0.16
C ALA A 51 2.81 -7.95 0.30
N THR A 52 4.06 -8.22 -0.02
CA THR A 52 4.85 -9.32 0.53
C THR A 52 5.99 -8.75 1.39
N SER A 53 6.20 -9.33 2.57
CA SER A 53 7.24 -8.93 3.51
C SER A 53 7.54 -10.10 4.45
N THR A 54 8.75 -10.12 5.04
CA THR A 54 9.12 -11.19 5.98
C THR A 54 8.52 -11.00 7.37
N SER A 55 8.13 -9.77 7.73
CA SER A 55 7.40 -9.48 8.97
C SER A 55 6.51 -8.23 8.84
N LYS A 56 5.58 -8.08 9.79
CA LYS A 56 4.72 -6.90 9.89
C LYS A 56 5.53 -5.64 10.17
N GLU A 57 6.52 -5.72 11.06
CA GLU A 57 7.36 -4.60 11.48
C GLU A 57 8.22 -4.07 10.33
N GLN A 58 8.75 -4.97 9.49
CA GLN A 58 9.47 -4.56 8.28
C GLN A 58 8.55 -3.84 7.30
N LEU A 59 7.33 -4.34 7.11
CA LEU A 59 6.36 -3.68 6.24
C LEU A 59 5.97 -2.31 6.80
N GLU A 60 5.71 -2.20 8.11
CA GLU A 60 5.42 -0.92 8.77
C GLU A 60 6.57 0.09 8.59
N SER A 61 7.84 -0.37 8.64
CA SER A 61 9.00 0.48 8.35
C SER A 61 9.06 0.92 6.88
N VAL A 62 8.62 0.10 5.93
CA VAL A 62 8.53 0.49 4.52
C VAL A 62 7.40 1.50 4.32
N LEU A 63 6.25 1.29 4.98
CA LEU A 63 5.09 2.17 4.92
C LEU A 63 5.36 3.53 5.57
N SER A 64 6.19 3.59 6.61
CA SER A 64 6.57 4.86 7.23
C SER A 64 7.40 5.76 6.31
N GLU A 65 7.95 5.22 5.22
CA GLU A 65 8.69 5.99 4.23
C GLU A 65 7.79 6.71 3.22
N ASP A 66 6.52 6.33 3.12
CA ASP A 66 5.54 6.91 2.19
C ASP A 66 5.33 8.41 2.49
N PRO A 67 5.43 9.29 1.47
CA PRO A 67 5.09 10.70 1.61
C PRO A 67 3.72 10.94 2.24
N PHE A 68 2.72 10.11 1.94
CA PHE A 68 1.39 10.25 2.54
C PHE A 68 1.40 9.99 4.05
N PHE A 69 2.16 9.00 4.52
CA PHE A 69 2.29 8.71 5.95
C PHE A 69 3.08 9.82 6.66
N LYS A 70 4.23 10.21 6.11
CA LYS A 70 5.12 11.23 6.71
C LYS A 70 4.46 12.61 6.87
N THR A 71 3.54 12.93 5.98
CA THR A 71 2.87 14.24 5.93
C THR A 71 1.48 14.24 6.57
N GLY A 72 1.03 13.09 7.08
CA GLY A 72 -0.29 12.95 7.70
C GLY A 72 -1.45 13.06 6.72
N ILE A 73 -1.22 12.76 5.43
CA ILE A 73 -2.26 12.75 4.40
C ILE A 73 -3.14 11.52 4.52
N ALA A 74 -2.55 10.38 4.89
CA ALA A 74 -3.26 9.13 5.06
C ALA A 74 -2.81 8.36 6.29
N GLU A 75 -3.76 7.67 6.91
CA GLU A 75 -3.49 6.64 7.92
C GLU A 75 -3.51 5.25 7.29
N TYR A 76 -2.76 4.31 7.86
CA TYR A 76 -2.53 2.98 7.31
C TYR A 76 -2.94 1.93 8.34
N GLN A 77 -3.66 0.90 7.88
CA GLN A 77 -3.95 -0.29 8.64
C GLN A 77 -3.35 -1.50 7.93
N VAL A 78 -2.51 -2.24 8.64
CA VAL A 78 -1.83 -3.44 8.13
C VAL A 78 -2.54 -4.68 8.67
N THR A 79 -3.03 -5.52 7.76
CA THR A 79 -3.65 -6.81 8.07
C THR A 79 -2.78 -7.93 7.51
N GLU A 80 -2.34 -8.86 8.36
CA GLU A 80 -1.67 -10.06 7.90
C GLU A 80 -2.67 -10.96 7.16
N PHE A 81 -2.26 -11.41 5.97
CA PHE A 81 -3.08 -12.22 5.09
C PHE A 81 -2.35 -13.51 4.72
N VAL A 82 -2.99 -14.63 5.06
CA VAL A 82 -2.52 -15.99 4.77
C VAL A 82 -3.44 -16.56 3.68
N PRO A 83 -3.08 -16.42 2.39
CA PRO A 83 -3.91 -16.95 1.31
C PRO A 83 -3.95 -18.49 1.40
N SER A 84 -5.12 -19.07 1.15
CA SER A 84 -5.29 -20.54 1.14
C SER A 84 -5.62 -21.10 -0.23
N LYS A 85 -6.06 -20.25 -1.17
CA LYS A 85 -6.40 -20.58 -2.55
C LYS A 85 -6.23 -19.36 -3.44
N THR A 86 -5.91 -19.62 -4.70
CA THR A 86 -5.80 -18.62 -5.78
C THR A 86 -6.52 -19.13 -7.02
N ALA A 87 -6.83 -18.21 -7.94
CA ALA A 87 -7.03 -18.62 -9.33
C ALA A 87 -5.70 -19.12 -9.90
N LYS A 88 -5.74 -20.02 -10.89
CA LYS A 88 -4.55 -20.68 -11.43
C LYS A 88 -3.50 -19.69 -11.95
N GLU A 89 -3.95 -18.59 -12.53
CA GLU A 89 -3.12 -17.50 -13.05
C GLU A 89 -2.32 -16.78 -11.96
N LEU A 90 -2.72 -16.94 -10.70
CA LEU A 90 -2.14 -16.29 -9.52
C LEU A 90 -1.46 -17.29 -8.56
N ASP A 91 -1.26 -18.54 -8.96
CA ASP A 91 -0.65 -19.58 -8.11
C ASP A 91 0.76 -19.21 -7.61
N TYR A 92 1.45 -18.29 -8.30
CA TYR A 92 2.75 -17.77 -7.88
C TYR A 92 2.70 -16.91 -6.60
N LEU A 93 1.50 -16.58 -6.11
CA LEU A 93 1.27 -15.84 -4.86
C LEU A 93 1.08 -16.74 -3.62
N LEU A 94 0.95 -18.06 -3.81
CA LEU A 94 0.86 -19.04 -2.72
C LEU A 94 2.25 -19.46 -2.19
#